data_AF-A0A0F9LSK0-F1
#
_entry.id   AF-A0A0F9LSK0-F1
#
_cell.length_a   1.000
_cell.length_b   1.000
_cell.length_c   1.000
_cell.angle_alpha   90.00
_cell.angle_beta   90.00
_cell.angle_gamma   90.00
#
_symmetry.space_group_name_H-M   'P 1'
#
loop_
_entity.id
_entity.type
_entity.pdbx_description
1 polymer ?
#
loop_
_entity_poly.entity_id
_entity_poly.type
_entity_poly.pdbx_seq_one_letter_code
_entity_poly.pdbx_strand_id
1 'polypeptide(L)'
;MPTTDRQDLSVLPKELINPIWDTIQHPVAPEPHGGDLNLFRDHIALALKSYDDLHNAAEYMVDNGARFMLGIHHWPNAICRDLRVPVKHQKYMAVLETGTEWIVLLAPYSGDDLIDQTYKNAGEPTVHHVAYRISQIDA
;
A
#
# COMPACT_ATOMS: atom_id res chain seq x y z
N MET A 1 -25.53 -1.16 -26.34
CA MET A 1 -24.47 -0.56 -25.51
C MET A 1 -25.08 -0.31 -24.15
N PRO A 2 -24.62 -0.93 -23.06
CA PRO A 2 -25.05 -0.49 -21.74
C PRO A 2 -24.12 0.64 -21.32
N THR A 3 -24.69 1.83 -21.19
CA THR A 3 -24.14 2.94 -20.41
C THR A 3 -24.17 2.51 -18.95
N THR A 4 -23.04 2.12 -18.39
CA THR A 4 -22.90 1.97 -16.94
C THR A 4 -22.91 3.35 -16.31
N ASP A 5 -23.88 3.57 -15.42
CA ASP A 5 -23.90 4.68 -14.48
C ASP A 5 -22.50 4.88 -13.90
N ARG A 6 -21.94 6.08 -14.10
CA ARG A 6 -20.80 6.54 -13.32
C ARG A 6 -21.28 6.57 -11.87
N GLN A 7 -20.86 5.59 -11.08
CA GLN A 7 -20.92 5.72 -9.63
C GLN A 7 -20.12 6.97 -9.27
N ASP A 8 -20.76 7.87 -8.55
CA ASP A 8 -20.12 9.03 -7.95
C ASP A 8 -19.14 8.52 -6.88
N LEU A 9 -17.84 8.61 -7.18
CA LEU A 9 -16.73 8.11 -6.36
C LEU A 9 -16.40 9.01 -5.16
N SER A 10 -17.23 10.03 -4.89
CA SER A 10 -17.10 10.89 -3.71
C SER A 10 -17.39 10.20 -2.36
N VAL A 11 -17.66 8.89 -2.37
CA VAL A 11 -18.15 8.12 -1.22
C VAL A 11 -17.19 7.01 -0.79
N LEU A 12 -15.86 7.21 -0.86
CA LEU A 12 -14.99 6.52 0.08
C LEU A 12 -15.17 7.22 1.44
N PRO A 13 -15.70 6.55 2.48
CA PRO A 13 -15.91 7.20 3.76
C PRO A 13 -14.57 7.66 4.32
N LYS A 14 -14.47 8.95 4.69
CA LYS A 14 -13.28 9.52 5.37
C LYS A 14 -12.88 8.69 6.60
N GLU A 15 -13.83 7.97 7.17
CA GLU A 15 -13.70 7.05 8.29
C GLU A 15 -12.75 5.86 8.02
N LEU A 16 -12.53 5.47 6.76
CA LEU A 16 -11.59 4.42 6.36
C LEU A 16 -10.14 4.92 6.19
N ILE A 17 -9.99 6.18 5.78
CA ILE A 17 -8.68 6.79 5.53
C ILE A 17 -8.09 7.32 6.84
N ASN A 18 -8.91 7.89 7.71
CA ASN A 18 -8.45 8.56 8.94
C ASN A 18 -7.69 7.66 9.93
N PRO A 19 -8.09 6.41 10.24
CA PRO A 19 -7.35 5.57 11.18
C PRO A 19 -5.96 5.18 10.65
N ILE A 20 -5.87 4.96 9.33
CA ILE A 20 -4.62 4.68 8.64
C ILE A 20 -3.75 5.95 8.61
N TRP A 21 -4.35 7.10 8.32
CA TRP A 21 -3.69 8.40 8.34
C TRP A 21 -3.19 8.79 9.73
N ASP A 22 -3.97 8.56 10.79
CA ASP A 22 -3.57 8.80 12.18
C ASP A 22 -2.40 7.90 12.60
N THR A 23 -2.38 6.65 12.11
CA THR A 23 -1.26 5.72 12.31
C THR A 23 0.01 6.18 11.59
N ILE A 24 -0.13 6.81 10.42
CA ILE A 24 0.96 7.42 9.64
C ILE A 24 1.46 8.72 10.29
N GLN A 25 0.56 9.54 10.85
CA GLN A 25 0.91 10.82 11.48
C GLN A 25 1.52 10.67 12.88
N HIS A 26 1.23 9.58 13.59
CA HIS A 26 1.76 9.31 14.92
C HIS A 26 2.59 8.03 14.98
N PRO A 27 3.75 8.00 14.31
CA PRO A 27 4.62 6.85 14.36
C PRO A 27 5.14 6.65 15.79
N VAL A 28 4.73 5.57 16.44
CA VAL A 28 5.40 5.11 17.67
C VAL A 28 6.82 4.71 17.29
N ALA A 29 7.79 5.51 17.72
CA ALA A 29 9.20 5.16 17.60
C ALA A 29 9.49 4.01 18.57
N PRO A 30 10.20 2.95 18.14
CA PRO A 30 10.68 1.93 19.05
C PRO A 30 11.65 2.56 20.06
N GLU A 31 11.49 2.26 21.35
CA GLU A 31 12.42 2.73 22.37
C GLU A 31 13.81 2.14 22.14
N PRO A 32 14.89 2.91 22.37
CA PRO A 32 16.25 2.43 22.18
C PRO A 32 16.59 1.36 23.21
N HIS A 33 16.60 0.10 22.80
CA HIS A 33 17.21 -0.98 23.57
C HIS A 33 18.72 -0.97 23.32
N GLY A 34 19.52 -0.96 24.40
CA GLY A 34 20.97 -0.81 24.36
C GLY A 34 21.67 -1.79 23.41
N GLY A 35 22.39 -1.22 22.45
CA GLY A 35 23.05 -1.88 21.32
C GLY A 35 22.67 -1.13 20.05
N ASP A 36 23.63 -0.66 19.24
CA ASP A 36 23.45 0.28 18.10
C ASP A 36 22.66 -0.30 16.90
N LEU A 37 21.48 -0.86 17.14
CA LEU A 37 20.51 -1.24 16.14
C LEU A 37 19.63 -0.02 15.85
N ASN A 38 20.04 0.75 14.85
CA ASN A 38 19.22 1.85 14.36
C ASN A 38 18.04 1.26 13.57
N LEU A 39 16.87 1.29 14.18
CA LEU A 39 15.61 0.80 13.62
C LEU A 39 14.82 1.96 13.04
N PHE A 40 14.62 1.96 11.72
CA PHE A 40 13.83 2.97 11.02
C PHE A 40 12.63 2.32 10.35
N ARG A 41 11.45 2.94 10.42
CA ARG A 41 10.33 2.53 9.59
C ARG A 41 10.67 2.85 8.13
N ASP A 42 10.55 1.88 7.26
CA ASP A 42 10.88 2.01 5.85
C ASP A 42 9.63 2.35 5.04
N HIS A 43 8.62 1.47 5.07
CA HIS A 43 7.35 1.71 4.40
C HIS A 43 6.19 0.96 5.07
N ILE A 44 4.97 1.41 4.79
CA ILE A 44 3.72 0.75 5.17
C ILE A 44 3.03 0.29 3.89
N ALA A 45 2.68 -1.00 3.81
CA ALA A 45 1.94 -1.55 2.69
C ALA A 45 0.47 -1.77 3.04
N LEU A 46 -0.43 -1.20 2.24
CA LEU A 46 -1.88 -1.29 2.41
C LEU A 46 -2.47 -2.24 1.37
N ALA A 47 -3.28 -3.20 1.83
CA ALA A 47 -4.08 -4.08 0.97
C ALA A 47 -5.45 -3.45 0.70
N LEU A 48 -5.77 -3.30 -0.59
CA LEU A 48 -7.01 -2.73 -1.09
C LEU A 48 -7.76 -3.78 -1.91
N LYS A 49 -9.08 -3.58 -2.04
CA LYS A 49 -9.98 -4.57 -2.63
C LYS A 49 -9.72 -4.78 -4.13
N SER A 50 -9.41 -3.70 -4.84
CA SER A 50 -9.50 -3.65 -6.28
C SER A 50 -8.53 -2.63 -6.87
N TYR A 51 -8.31 -2.72 -8.18
CA TYR A 51 -7.54 -1.71 -8.92
C TYR A 51 -8.15 -0.31 -8.77
N ASP A 52 -9.49 -0.19 -8.80
CA ASP A 52 -10.18 1.09 -8.70
C ASP A 52 -9.99 1.70 -7.30
N ASP A 53 -10.07 0.88 -6.24
CA ASP A 53 -9.79 1.32 -4.86
C ASP A 53 -8.35 1.83 -4.73
N LEU A 54 -7.39 1.15 -5.37
CA LEU A 54 -5.99 1.58 -5.42
C LEU A 54 -5.83 2.90 -6.15
N HIS A 55 -6.47 3.04 -7.31
CA HIS A 55 -6.42 4.28 -8.09
C HIS A 55 -6.98 5.45 -7.29
N ASN A 56 -8.18 5.29 -6.73
CA ASN A 56 -8.86 6.32 -5.94
C ASN A 56 -8.06 6.70 -4.68
N ALA A 57 -7.49 5.71 -3.97
CA ALA A 57 -6.65 5.97 -2.81
C ALA A 57 -5.38 6.74 -3.20
N ALA A 58 -4.74 6.38 -4.31
CA ALA A 58 -3.54 7.05 -4.79
C ALA A 58 -3.82 8.51 -5.19
N GLU A 59 -4.90 8.76 -5.94
CA GLU A 59 -5.33 10.11 -6.30
C GLU A 59 -5.65 10.96 -5.07
N TYR A 60 -6.42 10.41 -4.11
CA TYR A 60 -6.71 11.09 -2.86
C TYR A 60 -5.43 11.49 -2.10
N MET A 61 -4.46 10.58 -1.99
CA MET A 61 -3.21 10.88 -1.29
C MET A 61 -2.41 11.97 -2.01
N VAL A 62 -2.38 11.97 -3.34
CA VAL A 62 -1.72 13.01 -4.15
C VAL A 62 -2.41 14.36 -3.98
N ASP A 63 -3.75 14.40 -4.00
CA ASP A 63 -4.52 15.61 -3.74
C ASP A 63 -4.26 16.20 -2.35
N ASN A 64 -3.80 15.36 -1.41
CA ASN A 64 -3.43 15.73 -0.05
C ASN A 64 -1.89 15.86 0.14
N GLY A 65 -1.14 16.03 -0.94
CA GLY A 65 0.28 16.40 -0.90
C GLY A 65 1.27 15.24 -0.95
N ALA A 66 0.82 14.00 -1.13
CA ALA A 66 1.71 12.89 -1.41
C ALA A 66 2.31 12.99 -2.83
N ARG A 67 3.44 12.34 -3.05
CA ARG A 67 4.09 12.28 -4.37
C ARG A 67 4.29 10.84 -4.81
N PHE A 68 3.98 10.52 -6.06
CA PHE A 68 4.36 9.23 -6.62
C PHE A 68 5.89 9.09 -6.67
N MET A 69 6.39 8.06 -5.98
CA MET A 69 7.72 7.51 -6.16
C MET A 69 7.73 6.48 -7.29
N LEU A 70 6.67 5.68 -7.35
CA LEU A 70 6.39 4.75 -8.43
C LEU A 70 4.89 4.79 -8.71
N GLY A 71 4.53 5.19 -9.94
CA GLY A 71 3.13 5.26 -10.37
C GLY A 71 2.41 3.92 -10.31
N ILE A 72 1.09 3.95 -10.49
CA ILE A 72 0.28 2.73 -10.50
C ILE A 72 0.75 1.82 -11.63
N HIS A 73 1.12 0.59 -11.29
CA HIS A 73 1.63 -0.38 -12.25
C HIS A 73 1.29 -1.81 -11.82
N HIS A 74 1.45 -2.72 -12.78
CA HIS A 74 1.38 -4.15 -12.57
C HIS A 74 2.73 -4.70 -12.10
N TRP A 75 2.76 -5.49 -11.02
CA TRP A 75 3.96 -6.19 -10.55
C TRP A 75 3.85 -7.71 -10.81
N PRO A 76 4.86 -8.35 -11.41
CA PRO A 76 6.11 -7.76 -11.91
C PRO A 76 5.86 -6.90 -13.17
N ASN A 77 6.59 -5.79 -13.27
CA ASN A 77 6.58 -4.92 -14.45
C ASN A 77 7.76 -5.25 -15.39
N ALA A 78 7.93 -4.47 -16.45
CA ALA A 78 9.01 -4.64 -17.43
C ALA A 78 10.43 -4.57 -16.83
N ILE A 79 10.62 -3.92 -15.67
CA ILE A 79 11.92 -3.87 -14.96
C ILE A 79 12.22 -5.23 -14.32
N CYS A 80 11.18 -5.94 -13.88
CA CYS A 80 11.26 -7.25 -13.27
C CYS A 80 11.03 -8.40 -14.26
N ARG A 81 11.27 -8.19 -15.57
CA ARG A 81 10.93 -9.14 -16.65
C ARG A 81 11.51 -10.54 -16.49
N ASP A 82 12.62 -10.68 -15.76
CA ASP A 82 13.29 -11.95 -15.54
C ASP A 82 12.64 -12.77 -14.39
N LEU A 83 11.77 -12.14 -13.59
CA LEU A 83 11.00 -12.81 -12.55
C LEU A 83 9.77 -13.51 -13.15
N ARG A 84 9.82 -14.85 -13.19
CA ARG A 84 8.67 -15.67 -13.55
C ARG A 84 7.74 -15.83 -12.34
N VAL A 85 6.81 -14.89 -12.20
CA VAL A 85 5.81 -14.90 -11.12
C VAL A 85 4.49 -15.46 -11.67
N PRO A 86 3.94 -16.55 -11.09
CA PRO A 86 2.60 -17.04 -11.44
C PRO A 86 1.55 -15.92 -11.33
N VAL A 87 0.56 -15.91 -12.22
CA VAL A 87 -0.50 -14.88 -12.26
C VAL A 87 -1.13 -14.63 -10.88
N LYS A 88 -1.38 -15.70 -10.12
CA LYS A 88 -1.91 -15.65 -8.74
C LYS A 88 -1.03 -14.95 -7.68
N HIS A 89 0.17 -14.50 -8.06
CA HIS A 89 1.09 -13.77 -7.18
C HIS A 89 1.43 -12.37 -7.72
N GLN A 90 0.88 -12.04 -8.89
CA GLN A 90 0.93 -10.72 -9.46
C GLN A 90 -0.04 -9.80 -8.72
N LYS A 91 0.19 -8.49 -8.80
CA LYS A 91 -0.58 -7.48 -8.07
C LYS A 91 -0.49 -6.13 -8.75
N TYR A 92 -1.46 -5.27 -8.51
CA TYR A 92 -1.31 -3.85 -8.78
C TYR A 92 -0.63 -3.17 -7.60
N MET A 93 0.22 -2.20 -7.90
CA MET A 93 1.02 -1.50 -6.91
C MET A 93 1.19 -0.02 -7.27
N ALA A 94 1.20 0.83 -6.25
CA ALA A 94 1.74 2.18 -6.30
C ALA A 94 2.62 2.45 -5.08
N VAL A 95 3.61 3.34 -5.22
CA VAL A 95 4.45 3.79 -4.10
C VAL A 95 4.37 5.31 -4.03
N LEU A 96 3.94 5.81 -2.88
CA LEU A 96 3.78 7.23 -2.60
C LEU A 96 4.68 7.64 -1.44
N GLU A 97 5.28 8.82 -1.54
CA GLU A 97 5.98 9.50 -0.46
C GLU A 97 5.01 10.46 0.23
N THR A 98 4.82 10.30 1.54
CA THR A 98 3.93 11.12 2.39
C THR A 98 4.75 11.83 3.47
N GLY A 99 5.56 12.82 3.07
CA GLY A 99 6.45 13.52 3.99
C GLY A 99 7.65 12.65 4.37
N THR A 100 7.62 12.00 5.54
CA THR A 100 8.73 11.20 6.07
C THR A 100 8.60 9.69 5.85
N GLU A 101 7.46 9.22 5.35
CA GLU A 101 7.17 7.81 5.18
C GLU A 101 6.83 7.47 3.73
N TRP A 102 7.05 6.21 3.36
CA TRP A 102 6.58 5.66 2.09
C TRP A 102 5.37 4.78 2.32
N ILE A 103 4.32 5.00 1.52
CA ILE A 103 3.11 4.20 1.50
C ILE A 103 3.07 3.41 0.21
N VAL A 104 2.94 2.09 0.35
CA VAL A 104 2.78 1.16 -0.77
C VAL A 104 1.32 0.74 -0.83
N LEU A 105 0.63 1.09 -1.90
CA LEU A 105 -0.74 0.64 -2.14
C LEU A 105 -0.71 -0.65 -2.94
N LEU A 106 -1.43 -1.67 -2.50
CA LEU A 106 -1.49 -2.98 -3.13
C LEU A 106 -2.95 -3.34 -3.44
N ALA A 107 -3.20 -3.84 -4.63
CA ALA A 107 -4.49 -4.39 -5.01
C ALA A 107 -4.31 -5.71 -5.76
N PRO A 108 -5.29 -6.63 -5.69
CA PRO A 108 -5.17 -7.91 -6.33
C PRO A 108 -5.13 -7.78 -7.85
N TYR A 109 -4.28 -8.56 -8.50
CA TYR A 109 -4.29 -8.67 -9.96
C TYR A 109 -5.30 -9.71 -10.44
N SER A 110 -5.44 -10.79 -9.66
CA SER A 110 -6.37 -11.87 -9.91
C SER A 110 -7.08 -12.25 -8.62
N GLY A 111 -8.32 -12.75 -8.72
CA GLY A 111 -8.98 -13.36 -7.56
C GLY A 111 -8.10 -14.46 -6.95
N ASP A 112 -8.04 -14.49 -5.62
CA ASP A 112 -7.33 -15.44 -4.77
C ASP A 112 -5.80 -15.25 -4.60
N ASP A 113 -5.25 -14.10 -4.98
CA ASP A 113 -3.89 -13.74 -4.57
C ASP A 113 -3.79 -13.38 -3.07
N LEU A 114 -2.56 -13.22 -2.55
CA LEU A 114 -2.34 -12.92 -1.13
C LEU A 114 -2.97 -11.57 -0.70
N ILE A 115 -3.05 -10.59 -1.60
CA ILE A 115 -3.65 -9.29 -1.31
C ILE A 115 -5.17 -9.44 -1.18
N ASP A 116 -5.78 -10.19 -2.11
CA ASP A 116 -7.19 -10.54 -2.05
C ASP A 116 -7.54 -11.32 -0.77
N GLN A 117 -6.69 -12.28 -0.37
CA GLN A 117 -6.85 -13.01 0.88
C GLN A 117 -6.75 -12.10 2.11
N THR A 118 -5.74 -11.22 2.17
CA THR A 118 -5.59 -10.24 3.26
C THR A 118 -6.83 -9.35 3.38
N TYR A 119 -7.30 -8.81 2.25
CA TYR A 119 -8.50 -7.98 2.23
C TYR A 119 -9.74 -8.76 2.67
N LYS A 120 -9.98 -9.96 2.11
CA LYS A 120 -11.13 -10.81 2.46
C LYS A 120 -11.15 -11.18 3.94
N ASN A 121 -9.98 -11.42 4.53
CA ASN A 121 -9.86 -11.75 5.96
C ASN A 121 -10.16 -10.55 6.87
N ALA A 122 -9.77 -9.35 6.46
CA ALA A 122 -10.06 -8.13 7.23
C ALA A 122 -11.49 -7.61 7.01
N GLY A 123 -12.05 -7.80 5.81
CA GLY A 123 -13.36 -7.25 5.41
C GLY A 123 -13.30 -5.79 4.91
N GLU A 124 -12.15 -5.14 5.05
CA GLU A 124 -11.92 -3.73 4.74
C GLU A 124 -10.45 -3.48 4.33
N PRO A 125 -10.13 -2.34 3.69
CA PRO A 125 -8.76 -1.86 3.50
C PRO A 125 -7.92 -1.96 4.78
N THR A 126 -6.75 -2.58 4.70
CA THR A 126 -5.97 -2.89 5.91
C THR A 126 -4.46 -2.84 5.66
N VAL A 127 -3.67 -2.80 6.73
CA VAL A 127 -2.21 -2.92 6.66
C VAL A 127 -1.84 -4.37 6.34
N HIS A 128 -1.20 -4.59 5.19
CA HIS A 128 -0.65 -5.89 4.84
C HIS A 128 0.67 -6.15 5.58
N HIS A 129 1.57 -5.17 5.63
CA HIS A 129 2.79 -5.24 6.42
C HIS A 129 3.36 -3.84 6.67
N VAL A 130 4.22 -3.77 7.70
CA VAL A 130 5.09 -2.62 7.97
C VAL A 130 6.52 -3.11 7.85
N ALA A 131 7.30 -2.47 6.99
CA ALA A 131 8.71 -2.78 6.82
C ALA A 131 9.56 -1.87 7.69
N TYR A 132 10.58 -2.44 8.30
CA TYR A 132 11.59 -1.72 9.06
C TYR A 132 12.96 -1.94 8.44
N ARG A 133 13.70 -0.85 8.27
CA ARG A 133 15.10 -0.86 7.90
C ARG A 133 15.95 -0.90 9.16
N ILE A 134 16.86 -1.86 9.21
CA ILE A 134 17.88 -1.99 10.26
C ILE A 134 19.26 -1.76 9.68
N SER A 135 20.15 -1.16 10.46
CA SER A 135 21.53 -0.87 10.06
C SER A 135 22.37 -2.13 9.82
N GLN A 136 22.02 -3.24 10.48
CA GLN A 136 22.71 -4.53 10.38
C GLN A 136 21.67 -5.66 10.44
N ILE A 137 21.40 -6.31 9.31
CA ILE A 137 20.41 -7.41 9.23
C ILE A 137 20.96 -8.77 9.68
N ASP A 138 22.28 -8.93 9.65
CA ASP A 138 22.98 -10.19 9.95
C ASP A 138 23.53 -10.26 11.38
N ALA A 139 23.38 -9.20 12.17
CA ALA A 139 23.86 -9.12 13.55
C ALA A 139 22.86 -9.75 14.53
#